data_AF-A0A7N0V7N0-F1
#
_entry.id   AF-A0A7N0V7N0-F1
#
_cell.length_a   1.000
_cell.length_b   1.000
_cell.length_c   1.000
_cell.angle_alpha   90.00
_cell.angle_beta   90.00
_cell.angle_gamma   90.00
#
_symmetry.space_group_name_H-M   'P 1'
#
loop_
_entity.id
_entity.type
_entity.pdbx_description
1 polymer ?
#
loop_
_entity_poly.entity_id
_entity_poly.type
_entity_poly.pdbx_seq_one_letter_code
_entity_poly.pdbx_strand_id
1 'polypeptide(L)'
;MSEWLGRPAKNVERHEVKPLQVSISRKVREVVEKKYKSAGAEKGRFVVIHGIECDSKASMQSRGDPDSLLPIQVWTSIVSEMRGLKPVFVIPHEKIRDDVEEVAGDDASIVFITTPGQLAALINDSAGVVATNTAAVQLAIARGKPSVALFGSKAKAELFVPDPDGNRCVAVSSSSGKLADIDVEAVKNATRVFDLALALV
;
A
#
# COMPACT_ATOMS: atom_id res chain seq x y z
N MET A 1 27.95 1.46 -7.89
CA MET A 1 27.63 2.40 -6.77
C MET A 1 26.80 1.70 -5.70
N SER A 2 25.74 0.96 -6.06
CA SER A 2 24.93 0.14 -5.15
C SER A 2 25.74 -0.95 -4.42
N GLU A 3 26.70 -1.58 -5.11
CA GLU A 3 27.65 -2.54 -4.51
C GLU A 3 28.55 -1.95 -3.42
N TRP A 4 28.75 -0.63 -3.40
CA TRP A 4 29.65 0.05 -2.46
C TRP A 4 28.90 0.54 -1.21
N LEU A 5 27.66 1.05 -1.38
CA LEU A 5 26.80 1.48 -0.27
C LEU A 5 26.33 0.31 0.62
N GLY A 6 26.20 -0.89 0.04
CA GLY A 6 25.85 -2.10 0.79
C GLY A 6 27.05 -2.77 1.48
N ARG A 7 28.28 -2.28 1.30
CA ARG A 7 29.47 -2.87 1.94
C ARG A 7 29.66 -2.21 3.31
N PRO A 8 29.57 -2.98 4.41
CA PRO A 8 29.93 -2.48 5.71
C PRO A 8 31.37 -1.94 5.70
N ALA A 9 31.65 -0.95 6.54
CA ALA A 9 33.01 -0.48 6.74
C ALA A 9 33.92 -1.65 7.19
N LYS A 10 35.23 -1.50 6.99
CA LYS A 10 36.22 -2.50 7.39
C LYS A 10 36.01 -2.86 8.87
N ASN A 11 35.94 -4.15 9.18
CA ASN A 11 35.67 -4.72 10.51
C ASN A 11 34.23 -4.57 11.05
N VAL A 12 33.25 -4.19 10.23
CA VAL A 12 31.83 -4.30 10.62
C VAL A 12 31.32 -5.70 10.29
N GLU A 13 30.75 -6.37 11.29
CA GLU A 13 30.20 -7.71 11.17
C GLU A 13 29.08 -7.75 10.12
N ARG A 14 29.14 -8.77 9.25
CA ARG A 14 28.10 -9.01 8.25
C ARG A 14 27.08 -9.97 8.83
N HIS A 15 25.88 -9.48 9.06
CA HIS A 15 24.73 -10.33 9.36
C HIS A 15 23.92 -10.58 8.10
N GLU A 16 23.45 -11.81 7.93
CA GLU A 16 22.41 -12.11 6.96
C GLU A 16 21.14 -11.35 7.35
N VAL A 17 20.63 -10.52 6.44
CA VAL A 17 19.41 -9.75 6.67
C VAL A 17 18.23 -10.70 6.44
N LYS A 18 17.59 -11.13 7.53
CA LYS A 18 16.37 -11.93 7.45
C LYS A 18 15.23 -11.12 6.82
N PRO A 19 14.24 -11.78 6.19
CA PRO A 19 13.04 -11.11 5.70
C PRO A 19 12.36 -10.28 6.79
N LEU A 20 11.74 -9.16 6.39
CA LEU A 20 10.99 -8.31 7.30
C LEU A 20 9.82 -9.10 7.92
N GLN A 21 9.70 -9.05 9.24
CA GLN A 21 8.59 -9.66 9.97
C GLN A 21 7.93 -8.63 10.88
N VAL A 22 6.60 -8.67 10.96
CA VAL A 22 5.83 -7.75 11.80
C VAL A 22 4.85 -8.54 12.64
N SER A 23 5.03 -8.50 13.96
CA SER A 23 4.08 -9.07 14.92
C SER A 23 2.97 -8.07 15.23
N ILE A 24 1.73 -8.56 15.27
CA ILE A 24 0.55 -7.73 15.50
C ILE A 24 -0.13 -8.21 16.78
N SER A 25 -0.23 -7.35 17.79
CA SER A 25 -0.86 -7.69 19.05
C SER A 25 -2.38 -7.86 18.89
N ARG A 26 -2.97 -8.71 19.73
CA ARG A 26 -4.42 -8.94 19.75
C ARG A 26 -5.22 -7.65 19.90
N LYS A 27 -4.80 -6.76 20.81
CA LYS A 27 -5.46 -5.47 21.07
C LYS A 27 -5.50 -4.58 19.82
N VAL A 28 -4.43 -4.56 19.02
CA VAL A 28 -4.38 -3.78 17.77
C VAL A 28 -5.31 -4.38 16.73
N ARG A 29 -5.35 -5.72 16.61
CA ARG A 29 -6.29 -6.40 15.69
C ARG A 29 -7.74 -6.05 16.00
N GLU A 30 -8.15 -6.14 17.25
CA GLU A 30 -9.53 -5.85 17.67
C GLU A 30 -9.93 -4.40 17.39
N VAL A 31 -9.02 -3.43 17.57
CA VAL A 31 -9.28 -2.01 17.24
C VAL A 31 -9.46 -1.82 15.74
N VAL A 32 -8.60 -2.45 14.93
CA VAL A 32 -8.64 -2.30 13.47
C VAL A 32 -9.83 -3.03 12.84
N GLU A 33 -10.17 -4.20 13.38
CA GLU A 33 -11.36 -4.94 12.97
C GLU A 33 -12.64 -4.12 13.14
N LYS A 34 -12.79 -3.42 14.27
CA LYS A 34 -13.90 -2.49 14.45
C LYS A 34 -13.91 -1.38 13.41
N LYS A 35 -12.74 -0.78 13.14
CA LYS A 35 -12.61 0.32 12.17
C LYS A 35 -13.07 -0.10 10.76
N TYR A 36 -12.54 -1.19 10.22
CA TYR A 36 -12.91 -1.59 8.85
C TYR A 36 -14.35 -2.11 8.76
N LYS A 37 -14.86 -2.78 9.80
CA LYS A 37 -16.27 -3.19 9.85
C LYS A 37 -17.21 -2.00 9.89
N SER A 38 -16.89 -0.95 10.66
CA SER A 38 -17.64 0.31 10.66
C SER A 38 -17.60 1.03 9.32
N ALA A 39 -16.53 0.87 8.53
CA ALA A 39 -16.45 1.33 7.14
C ALA A 39 -17.16 0.40 6.14
N GLY A 40 -17.86 -0.63 6.62
CA GLY A 40 -18.60 -1.59 5.79
C GLY A 40 -17.72 -2.55 4.99
N ALA A 41 -16.50 -2.82 5.45
CA ALA A 41 -15.61 -3.83 4.89
C ALA A 41 -15.64 -5.13 5.71
N GLU A 42 -15.37 -6.25 5.06
CA GLU A 42 -15.33 -7.58 5.68
C GLU A 42 -13.95 -8.21 5.52
N LYS A 43 -13.49 -8.91 6.55
CA LYS A 43 -12.18 -9.57 6.56
C LYS A 43 -12.00 -10.43 5.30
N GLY A 44 -10.88 -10.23 4.60
CA GLY A 44 -10.53 -10.93 3.37
C GLY A 44 -11.28 -10.46 2.12
N ARG A 45 -12.20 -9.49 2.23
CA ARG A 45 -13.05 -9.00 1.13
C ARG A 45 -12.84 -7.53 0.81
N PHE A 46 -11.68 -6.99 1.17
CA PHE A 46 -11.30 -5.62 0.84
C PHE A 46 -9.84 -5.51 0.43
N VAL A 47 -9.53 -4.46 -0.34
CA VAL A 47 -8.18 -4.09 -0.74
C VAL A 47 -7.84 -2.76 -0.09
N VAL A 48 -6.65 -2.68 0.52
CA VAL A 48 -6.17 -1.44 1.13
C VAL A 48 -5.63 -0.52 0.05
N ILE A 49 -6.11 0.73 0.01
CA ILE A 49 -5.62 1.79 -0.87
C ILE A 49 -4.83 2.79 -0.01
N HIS A 50 -3.53 2.96 -0.31
CA HIS A 50 -2.62 3.76 0.52
C HIS A 50 -1.67 4.61 -0.31
N GLY A 51 -1.48 5.87 0.08
CA GLY A 51 -0.70 6.84 -0.70
C GLY A 51 -1.52 7.97 -1.31
N ILE A 52 -2.66 8.29 -0.70
CA ILE A 52 -3.47 9.46 -1.01
C ILE A 52 -2.66 10.73 -0.70
N GLU A 53 -2.60 11.62 -1.69
CA GLU A 53 -2.04 12.96 -1.54
C GLU A 53 -2.85 13.78 -0.55
N CYS A 54 -2.15 14.45 0.38
CA CYS A 54 -2.79 15.38 1.30
C CYS A 54 -1.81 16.49 1.70
N ASP A 55 -2.36 17.67 1.98
CA ASP A 55 -1.65 18.86 2.48
C ASP A 55 -1.37 18.80 4.00
N SER A 56 -1.74 17.72 4.68
CA SER A 56 -1.53 17.54 6.12
C SER A 56 -0.05 17.35 6.47
N LYS A 57 0.38 17.89 7.62
CA LYS A 57 1.69 17.54 8.21
C LYS A 57 1.82 16.04 8.53
N ALA A 58 0.69 15.34 8.68
CA ALA A 58 0.63 13.91 8.90
C ALA A 58 0.64 13.09 7.59
N SER A 59 1.07 13.67 6.46
CA SER A 59 1.03 12.98 5.16
C SER A 59 1.74 11.63 5.16
N MET A 60 1.32 10.76 4.24
CA MET A 60 1.93 9.46 4.02
C MET A 60 3.21 9.53 3.17
N GLN A 61 3.72 10.74 2.90
CA GLN A 61 4.87 10.96 2.04
C GLN A 61 6.13 10.36 2.66
N SER A 62 6.87 9.59 1.87
CA SER A 62 8.16 9.07 2.31
C SER A 62 9.21 10.18 2.34
N ARG A 63 9.98 10.30 3.43
CA ARG A 63 11.06 11.30 3.51
C ARG A 63 12.11 11.15 2.41
N GLY A 64 12.32 9.93 1.91
CA GLY A 64 13.29 9.63 0.87
C GLY A 64 12.70 9.66 -0.54
N ASP A 65 11.40 9.87 -0.69
CA ASP A 65 10.73 9.87 -1.98
C ASP A 65 9.55 10.88 -1.96
N PRO A 66 9.77 12.13 -2.40
CA PRO A 66 8.72 13.13 -2.42
C PRO A 66 7.63 12.84 -3.47
N ASP A 67 7.93 12.02 -4.48
CA ASP A 67 7.03 11.60 -5.55
C ASP A 67 6.36 10.27 -5.20
N SER A 68 5.74 10.22 -4.01
CA SER A 68 5.20 8.99 -3.42
C SER A 68 3.71 9.03 -3.12
N LEU A 69 2.98 10.04 -3.58
CA LEU A 69 1.54 10.20 -3.34
C LEU A 69 0.81 10.46 -4.66
N LEU A 70 -0.46 10.06 -4.72
CA LEU A 70 -1.35 10.27 -5.86
C LEU A 70 -2.64 10.98 -5.45
N PRO A 71 -3.21 11.84 -6.31
CA PRO A 71 -4.51 12.47 -6.08
C PRO A 71 -5.63 11.44 -5.92
N ILE A 72 -6.68 11.80 -5.18
CA ILE A 72 -7.83 10.92 -4.93
C ILE A 72 -8.50 10.50 -6.25
N GLN A 73 -8.55 11.38 -7.24
CA GLN A 73 -9.13 11.14 -8.58
C GLN A 73 -8.41 10.00 -9.33
N VAL A 74 -7.09 9.89 -9.15
CA VAL A 74 -6.32 8.81 -9.74
C VAL A 74 -6.64 7.50 -9.02
N TRP A 75 -6.75 7.53 -7.69
CA TRP A 75 -7.14 6.36 -6.92
C TRP A 75 -8.55 5.87 -7.25
N THR A 76 -9.54 6.76 -7.40
CA THR A 76 -10.90 6.38 -7.78
C THR A 76 -10.94 5.78 -9.18
N SER A 77 -10.16 6.32 -10.12
CA SER A 77 -10.00 5.73 -11.46
C SER A 77 -9.41 4.32 -11.39
N ILE A 78 -8.36 4.11 -10.59
CA ILE A 78 -7.73 2.79 -10.39
C ILE A 78 -8.73 1.76 -9.86
N VAL A 79 -9.58 2.13 -8.90
CA VAL A 79 -10.47 1.17 -8.22
C VAL A 79 -11.87 1.06 -8.83
N SER A 80 -12.20 1.91 -9.81
CA SER A 80 -13.54 1.98 -10.43
C SER A 80 -14.02 0.67 -11.06
N GLU A 81 -13.09 -0.17 -11.52
CA GLU A 81 -13.39 -1.46 -12.17
C GLU A 81 -13.15 -2.66 -11.25
N MET A 82 -12.76 -2.43 -9.98
CA MET A 82 -12.53 -3.51 -9.03
C MET A 82 -13.85 -4.18 -8.67
N ARG A 83 -13.98 -5.48 -8.96
CA ARG A 83 -15.17 -6.29 -8.66
C ARG A 83 -14.88 -7.30 -7.55
N GLY A 84 -15.87 -7.55 -6.70
CA GLY A 84 -15.80 -8.60 -5.66
C GLY A 84 -14.95 -8.26 -4.42
N LEU A 85 -14.16 -7.19 -4.48
CA LEU A 85 -13.40 -6.65 -3.35
C LEU A 85 -13.75 -5.18 -3.13
N LYS A 86 -13.94 -4.80 -1.87
CA LYS A 86 -14.23 -3.41 -1.50
C LYS A 86 -12.94 -2.60 -1.41
N PRO A 87 -12.79 -1.47 -2.11
CA PRO A 87 -11.67 -0.56 -1.90
C PRO A 87 -11.80 0.11 -0.52
N VAL A 88 -10.76 0.05 0.31
CA VAL A 88 -10.68 0.75 1.59
C VAL A 88 -9.58 1.81 1.54
N PHE A 89 -9.99 3.07 1.50
CA PHE A 89 -9.10 4.22 1.48
C PHE A 89 -8.53 4.48 2.88
N VAL A 90 -7.20 4.44 3.00
CA VAL A 90 -6.51 4.81 4.23
C VAL A 90 -6.20 6.29 4.19
N ILE A 91 -6.80 7.04 5.12
CA ILE A 91 -6.51 8.45 5.30
C ILE A 91 -5.53 8.66 6.47
N PRO A 92 -4.59 9.61 6.34
CA PRO A 92 -3.65 9.94 7.41
C PRO A 92 -4.19 10.95 8.43
N HIS A 93 -5.37 11.54 8.15
CA HIS A 93 -6.03 12.51 9.01
C HIS A 93 -7.52 12.57 8.64
N GLU A 94 -8.41 12.66 9.62
CA GLU A 94 -9.88 12.73 9.39
C GLU A 94 -10.33 13.93 8.53
N LYS A 95 -9.47 14.94 8.35
CA LYS A 95 -9.82 16.12 7.53
C LYS A 95 -9.89 15.80 6.03
N ILE A 96 -9.29 14.69 5.63
CA ILE A 96 -9.25 14.20 4.24
C ILE A 96 -10.47 13.34 3.93
N ARG A 97 -11.31 13.04 4.93
CA ARG A 97 -12.52 12.23 4.75
C ARG A 97 -13.45 12.86 3.73
N ASP A 98 -13.81 14.13 3.95
CA ASP A 98 -14.76 14.86 3.11
C ASP A 98 -14.26 14.91 1.65
N ASP A 99 -12.96 15.15 1.43
CA ASP A 99 -12.35 15.14 0.09
C ASP A 99 -12.47 13.75 -0.59
N VAL A 100 -12.31 12.67 0.18
CA VAL A 100 -12.46 11.31 -0.35
C VAL A 100 -13.92 10.99 -0.63
N GLU A 101 -14.86 11.37 0.25
CA GLU A 101 -16.29 11.17 0.06
C GLU A 101 -16.81 11.98 -1.15
N GLU A 102 -16.33 13.22 -1.34
CA GLU A 102 -16.68 14.06 -2.50
C GLU A 102 -16.27 13.42 -3.84
N VAL A 103 -15.09 12.81 -3.89
CA VAL A 103 -14.52 12.27 -5.14
C VAL A 103 -14.87 10.79 -5.38
N ALA A 104 -14.94 9.99 -4.31
CA ALA A 104 -15.18 8.55 -4.38
C ALA A 104 -16.63 8.14 -4.08
N GLY A 105 -17.46 9.06 -3.57
CA GLY A 105 -18.84 8.83 -3.17
C GLY A 105 -19.03 8.69 -1.65
N ASP A 106 -20.21 9.05 -1.15
CA ASP A 106 -20.57 8.99 0.27
C ASP A 106 -20.53 7.56 0.86
N ASP A 107 -20.55 6.53 0.01
CA ASP A 107 -20.44 5.12 0.40
C ASP A 107 -18.99 4.60 0.38
N ALA A 108 -18.02 5.47 0.12
CA ALA A 108 -16.59 5.14 0.15
C ALA A 108 -16.18 4.56 1.51
N SER A 109 -15.45 3.45 1.49
CA SER A 109 -14.96 2.83 2.71
C SER A 109 -13.66 3.49 3.14
N ILE A 110 -13.72 4.29 4.19
CA ILE A 110 -12.59 5.11 4.63
C ILE A 110 -12.18 4.72 6.05
N VAL A 111 -10.89 4.45 6.24
CA VAL A 111 -10.33 4.15 7.55
C VAL A 111 -9.18 5.10 7.88
N PHE A 112 -9.32 5.80 9.01
CA PHE A 112 -8.23 6.56 9.60
C PHE A 112 -7.30 5.64 10.40
N ILE A 113 -6.03 5.61 10.03
CA ILE A 113 -4.98 4.81 10.66
C ILE A 113 -3.92 5.72 11.26
N THR A 114 -3.60 5.52 12.55
CA THR A 114 -2.69 6.42 13.28
C THR A 114 -1.31 5.83 13.55
N THR A 115 -1.12 4.52 13.32
CA THR A 115 0.15 3.85 13.63
C THR A 115 0.50 2.77 12.61
N PRO A 116 1.80 2.49 12.39
CA PRO A 116 2.23 1.37 11.55
C PRO A 116 1.66 0.01 12.02
N GLY A 117 1.48 -0.19 13.33
CA GLY A 117 0.88 -1.41 13.86
C GLY A 117 -0.58 -1.59 13.46
N GLN A 118 -1.35 -0.50 13.44
CA GLN A 118 -2.72 -0.52 12.92
C GLN A 118 -2.76 -0.78 11.41
N LEU A 119 -1.86 -0.14 10.64
CA LEU A 119 -1.75 -0.39 9.19
C LEU A 119 -1.42 -1.86 8.91
N ALA A 120 -0.46 -2.44 9.63
CA ALA A 120 -0.10 -3.85 9.52
C ALA A 120 -1.28 -4.78 9.85
N ALA A 121 -2.10 -4.43 10.84
CA ALA A 121 -3.31 -5.18 11.18
C ALA A 121 -4.39 -5.08 10.10
N LEU A 122 -4.56 -3.90 9.49
CA LEU A 122 -5.51 -3.70 8.39
C LEU A 122 -5.10 -4.54 7.18
N ILE A 123 -3.83 -4.47 6.79
CA ILE A 123 -3.25 -5.25 5.69
C ILE A 123 -3.35 -6.76 5.98
N ASN A 124 -3.12 -7.18 7.23
CA ASN A 124 -3.25 -8.59 7.59
C ASN A 124 -4.67 -9.15 7.32
N ASP A 125 -5.69 -8.34 7.51
CA ASP A 125 -7.08 -8.73 7.33
C ASP A 125 -7.61 -8.42 5.92
N SER A 126 -6.83 -7.80 5.04
CA SER A 126 -7.22 -7.51 3.66
C SER A 126 -6.95 -8.68 2.70
N ALA A 127 -7.54 -8.62 1.51
CA ALA A 127 -7.21 -9.48 0.37
C ALA A 127 -5.87 -9.09 -0.26
N GLY A 128 -5.52 -7.80 -0.20
CA GLY A 128 -4.27 -7.27 -0.70
C GLY A 128 -4.14 -5.76 -0.48
N VAL A 129 -3.14 -5.17 -1.11
CA VAL A 129 -2.81 -3.74 -1.00
C VAL A 129 -2.51 -3.16 -2.37
N VAL A 130 -3.08 -2.01 -2.71
CA VAL A 130 -2.59 -1.15 -3.79
C VAL A 130 -2.02 0.09 -3.13
N ALA A 131 -0.74 0.36 -3.34
CA ALA A 131 -0.09 1.49 -2.71
C ALA A 131 1.01 2.09 -3.59
N THR A 132 1.25 3.38 -3.43
CA THR A 132 2.49 4.01 -3.90
C THR A 132 3.66 3.61 -3.00
N ASN A 133 4.87 4.11 -3.29
CA ASN A 133 6.09 3.86 -2.50
C ASN A 133 5.99 4.36 -1.04
N THR A 134 5.26 3.61 -0.22
CA THR A 134 4.92 3.91 1.16
C THR A 134 5.15 2.67 2.03
N ALA A 135 5.07 2.83 3.35
CA ALA A 135 5.23 1.73 4.30
C ALA A 135 4.24 0.57 4.07
N ALA A 136 3.09 0.82 3.44
CA ALA A 136 2.09 -0.20 3.17
C ALA A 136 2.62 -1.34 2.30
N VAL A 137 3.47 -1.05 1.30
CA VAL A 137 4.10 -2.08 0.46
C VAL A 137 4.95 -3.02 1.31
N GLN A 138 5.85 -2.46 2.13
CA GLN A 138 6.75 -3.25 2.97
C GLN A 138 6.01 -4.05 4.04
N LEU A 139 4.94 -3.49 4.60
CA LEU A 139 4.07 -4.21 5.54
C LEU A 139 3.31 -5.34 4.86
N ALA A 140 2.85 -5.17 3.61
CA ALA A 140 2.22 -6.24 2.84
C ALA A 140 3.18 -7.41 2.61
N ILE A 141 4.41 -7.10 2.20
CA ILE A 141 5.49 -8.08 2.04
C ILE A 141 5.73 -8.84 3.36
N ALA A 142 5.91 -8.11 4.47
CA ALA A 142 6.13 -8.70 5.79
C ALA A 142 4.96 -9.57 6.30
N ARG A 143 3.76 -9.36 5.75
CA ARG A 143 2.55 -10.13 6.06
C ARG A 143 2.23 -11.18 5.00
N GLY A 144 3.05 -11.33 3.95
CA GLY A 144 2.84 -12.27 2.85
C GLY A 144 1.58 -11.98 2.03
N LYS A 145 1.15 -10.71 1.98
CA LYS A 145 -0.07 -10.28 1.31
C LYS A 145 0.22 -9.87 -0.12
N PRO A 146 -0.62 -10.28 -1.09
CA PRO A 146 -0.55 -9.76 -2.45
C PRO A 146 -0.57 -8.23 -2.45
N SER A 147 0.28 -7.63 -3.27
CA SER A 147 0.34 -6.18 -3.38
C SER A 147 0.59 -5.70 -4.80
N VAL A 148 0.10 -4.51 -5.11
CA VAL A 148 0.44 -3.74 -6.31
C VAL A 148 1.11 -2.46 -5.84
N ALA A 149 2.38 -2.28 -6.22
CA ALA A 149 3.21 -1.17 -5.77
C ALA A 149 3.48 -0.20 -6.92
N LEU A 150 3.14 1.08 -6.73
CA LEU A 150 3.23 2.13 -7.75
C LEU A 150 4.46 2.99 -7.53
N PHE A 151 5.27 3.16 -8.58
CA PHE A 151 6.51 3.91 -8.54
C PHE A 151 6.60 4.93 -9.67
N GLY A 152 7.25 6.06 -9.40
CA GLY A 152 7.59 7.04 -10.44
C GLY A 152 8.59 6.51 -11.47
N SER A 153 9.36 5.45 -11.18
CA SER A 153 10.29 4.85 -12.14
C SER A 153 10.62 3.38 -11.82
N LYS A 154 11.07 2.65 -12.85
CA LYS A 154 11.51 1.26 -12.72
C LYS A 154 12.70 1.11 -11.77
N ALA A 155 13.65 2.05 -11.82
CA ALA A 155 14.81 2.04 -10.94
C ALA A 155 14.41 2.15 -9.45
N LYS A 156 13.37 2.93 -9.12
CA LYS A 156 12.81 2.97 -7.77
C LYS A 156 12.18 1.62 -7.42
N ALA A 157 11.36 1.06 -8.30
CA ALA A 157 10.71 -0.23 -8.06
C ALA A 157 11.73 -1.33 -7.71
N GLU A 158 12.83 -1.45 -8.45
CA GLU A 158 13.89 -2.44 -8.21
C GLU A 158 14.60 -2.24 -6.86
N LEU A 159 14.72 -1.00 -6.38
CA LEU A 159 15.34 -0.70 -5.09
C LEU A 159 14.44 -1.06 -3.89
N PHE A 160 13.13 -0.84 -4.02
CA PHE A 160 12.18 -1.03 -2.92
C PHE A 160 11.51 -2.42 -2.94
N VAL A 161 11.49 -3.08 -4.10
CA VAL A 161 10.92 -4.43 -4.32
C VAL A 161 11.89 -5.25 -5.17
N PRO A 162 13.03 -5.70 -4.60
CA PRO A 162 14.09 -6.37 -5.37
C PRO A 162 13.73 -7.79 -5.84
N ASP A 163 12.74 -8.44 -5.22
CA ASP A 163 12.21 -9.76 -5.61
C ASP A 163 10.67 -9.71 -5.65
N PRO A 164 10.08 -9.12 -6.71
CA PRO A 164 8.63 -8.89 -6.76
C PRO A 164 7.83 -10.20 -6.69
N ASP A 165 8.26 -11.24 -7.40
CA ASP A 165 7.55 -12.52 -7.47
C ASP A 165 7.59 -13.26 -6.12
N GLY A 166 8.78 -13.36 -5.50
CA GLY A 166 8.92 -13.95 -4.16
C GLY A 166 8.16 -13.17 -3.08
N ASN A 167 8.00 -11.86 -3.28
CA ASN A 167 7.27 -10.97 -2.37
C ASN A 167 5.76 -10.85 -2.66
N ARG A 168 5.23 -11.57 -3.67
CA ARG A 168 3.83 -11.45 -4.13
C ARG A 168 3.44 -10.00 -4.42
N CYS A 169 4.38 -9.24 -4.99
CA CYS A 169 4.24 -7.82 -5.23
C CYS A 169 4.40 -7.54 -6.72
N VAL A 170 3.35 -7.02 -7.35
CA VAL A 170 3.42 -6.53 -8.73
C VAL A 170 3.82 -5.06 -8.71
N ALA A 171 5.01 -4.75 -9.22
CA ALA A 171 5.46 -3.37 -9.31
C ALA A 171 5.04 -2.75 -10.65
N VAL A 172 4.35 -1.60 -10.60
CA VAL A 172 4.00 -0.80 -11.77
C VAL A 172 4.77 0.52 -11.69
N SER A 173 5.45 0.87 -12.78
CA SER A 173 6.32 2.05 -12.83
C SER A 173 5.89 2.99 -13.94
N SER A 174 5.90 4.29 -13.65
CA SER A 174 5.71 5.31 -14.68
C SER A 174 6.90 5.32 -15.66
N SER A 175 6.60 5.52 -16.94
CA SER A 175 7.61 5.68 -17.99
C SER A 175 8.20 7.09 -18.04
N SER A 176 7.54 8.08 -17.45
CA SER A 176 7.99 9.48 -17.48
C SER A 176 9.00 9.83 -16.38
N GLY A 177 9.15 8.95 -15.38
CA GLY A 177 9.91 9.25 -14.18
C GLY A 177 9.10 9.96 -13.07
N LYS A 178 7.82 10.26 -13.33
CA LYS A 178 6.91 10.90 -12.36
C LYS A 178 5.73 9.98 -12.05
N LEU A 179 5.43 9.79 -10.77
CA LEU A 179 4.32 8.95 -10.33
C LEU A 179 2.96 9.48 -10.82
N ALA A 180 2.80 10.79 -10.94
CA ALA A 180 1.57 11.41 -11.46
C ALA A 180 1.19 10.95 -12.89
N ASP A 181 2.16 10.50 -13.68
CA ASP A 181 1.95 10.01 -15.06
C ASP A 181 1.83 8.47 -15.12
N ILE A 182 1.50 7.82 -14.00
CA ILE A 182 1.35 6.36 -13.95
C ILE A 182 0.27 5.89 -14.92
N ASP A 183 0.54 4.80 -15.65
CA ASP A 183 -0.45 4.17 -16.52
C ASP A 183 -1.52 3.48 -15.66
N VAL A 184 -2.67 4.13 -15.50
CA VAL A 184 -3.80 3.65 -14.71
C VAL A 184 -4.32 2.30 -15.23
N GLU A 185 -4.31 2.07 -16.54
CA GLU A 185 -4.77 0.80 -17.12
C GLU A 185 -3.81 -0.33 -16.80
N ALA A 186 -2.50 -0.06 -16.79
CA ALA A 186 -1.50 -1.02 -16.30
C ALA A 186 -1.73 -1.35 -14.82
N VAL A 187 -2.08 -0.36 -13.98
CA VAL A 187 -2.41 -0.58 -12.57
C VAL A 187 -3.67 -1.43 -12.41
N LYS A 188 -4.76 -1.11 -13.12
CA LYS A 188 -6.01 -1.89 -13.10
C LYS A 188 -5.73 -3.35 -13.46
N ASN A 189 -4.96 -3.60 -14.52
CA ASN A 189 -4.59 -4.96 -14.91
C ASN A 189 -3.77 -5.68 -13.82
N ALA A 190 -2.86 -4.98 -13.13
CA ALA A 190 -2.09 -5.55 -12.03
C ALA A 190 -2.95 -5.96 -10.82
N THR A 191 -4.10 -5.31 -10.59
CA THR A 191 -5.00 -5.66 -9.48
C THR A 191 -5.62 -7.06 -9.60
N ARG A 192 -5.57 -7.70 -10.77
CA ARG A 192 -5.99 -9.10 -10.96
C ARG A 192 -5.20 -10.10 -10.10
N VAL A 193 -4.05 -9.71 -9.56
CA VAL A 193 -3.32 -10.51 -8.56
C VAL A 193 -4.18 -10.82 -7.32
N PHE A 194 -5.21 -10.02 -7.04
CA PHE A 194 -6.15 -10.25 -5.94
C PHE A 194 -7.23 -11.27 -6.26
N ASP A 195 -7.49 -11.61 -7.52
CA ASP A 195 -8.49 -12.62 -7.90
C ASP A 195 -8.09 -14.01 -7.36
N LEU A 196 -6.79 -14.28 -7.30
CA LEU A 196 -6.24 -15.48 -6.67
C LEU A 196 -6.58 -15.57 -5.17
N ALA A 197 -6.73 -14.43 -4.50
CA ALA A 197 -7.11 -14.41 -3.08
C ALA A 197 -8.59 -14.75 -2.89
N LEU A 198 -9.47 -14.44 -3.85
CA LEU A 198 -10.88 -14.83 -3.84
C LEU A 198 -11.08 -16.32 -4.15
N ALA A 199 -10.20 -16.93 -4.94
CA ALA A 199 -10.28 -18.35 -5.31
C ALA A 199 -9.86 -19.32 -4.18
N LEU A 200 -9.23 -18.80 -3.12
CA LEU A 200 -8.71 -19.59 -1.99
C LEU A 200 -9.56 -19.48 -0.72
N VAL A 201 -10.71 -18.79 -0.79
CA VAL A 201 -11.67 -18.60 0.33
C VAL A 201 -12.90 -19.47 0.11
#